data_AF-A0A656Z333-F1
#
_entry.id   AF-A0A656Z333-F1
#
_cell.length_a   1.000
_cell.length_b   1.000
_cell.length_c   1.000
_cell.angle_alpha   90.00
_cell.angle_beta   90.00
_cell.angle_gamma   90.00
#
_symmetry.space_group_name_H-M   'P 1'
#
loop_
_entity.id
_entity.type
_entity.pdbx_description
1 polymer ?
#
loop_
_entity_poly.entity_id
_entity_poly.type
_entity_poly.pdbx_seq_one_letter_code
_entity_poly.pdbx_strand_id
1 'polypeptide(L)'
;NWVFFRIISVVVSRFSHRLPMNYEAKKIRLTCAEETVREWASFMLAHLNEVSSALQQEGVRHELWYIGADDVSLFIIGVMDVDDKAASVAVSKKSQLSVDVIHRQFKVHWDRSSIEKLRIERLHVPRFEGCELLFEARAN
;
A
#
# COMPACT_ATOMS: atom_id res chain seq x y z
N ASN A 1 -6.99 12.60 -9.27
CA ASN A 1 -5.93 12.21 -8.33
C ASN A 1 -6.53 12.18 -6.94
N TRP A 2 -6.64 11.10 -6.17
CA TRP A 2 -6.26 9.68 -6.30
C TRP A 2 -6.88 8.94 -7.50
N VAL A 3 -7.72 9.66 -8.24
CA VAL A 3 -8.25 9.36 -9.58
C VAL A 3 -7.18 9.48 -10.73
N PHE A 4 -5.87 9.61 -10.45
CA PHE A 4 -4.85 9.89 -11.50
C PHE A 4 -3.53 9.12 -11.29
N PHE A 5 -3.62 7.79 -11.30
CA PHE A 5 -2.70 7.01 -12.13
C PHE A 5 -3.40 6.88 -13.50
N ARG A 6 -2.99 7.66 -14.51
CA ARG A 6 -3.49 7.64 -15.89
C ARG A 6 -2.29 7.83 -16.82
N ILE A 7 -2.04 6.88 -17.73
CA ILE A 7 -1.55 7.02 -19.14
C ILE A 7 -1.32 5.61 -19.73
N ILE A 8 -2.12 5.31 -20.78
CA ILE A 8 -1.91 4.57 -22.05
C ILE A 8 -1.41 3.09 -22.09
N SER A 9 -2.25 2.29 -22.78
CA SER A 9 -2.06 1.09 -23.62
C SER A 9 -1.91 -0.34 -23.07
N VAL A 10 -2.97 -1.11 -23.32
CA VAL A 10 -3.09 -2.43 -24.01
C VAL A 10 -1.83 -3.32 -24.07
N VAL A 11 -1.92 -4.53 -23.51
CA VAL A 11 -2.05 -5.85 -24.19
C VAL A 11 -1.75 -6.95 -23.17
N VAL A 12 -2.66 -7.93 -23.14
CA VAL A 12 -2.63 -9.17 -22.37
C VAL A 12 -1.40 -10.02 -22.70
N SER A 13 -0.77 -10.63 -21.69
CA SER A 13 -0.29 -12.01 -21.82
C SER A 13 -0.11 -12.70 -20.47
N ARG A 14 -0.93 -13.73 -20.28
CA ARG A 14 -0.82 -14.75 -19.23
C ARG A 14 0.42 -15.60 -19.50
N PHE A 15 1.36 -15.66 -18.56
CA PHE A 15 2.25 -16.81 -18.40
C PHE A 15 2.46 -17.06 -16.90
N SER A 16 2.04 -18.24 -16.45
CA SER A 16 2.29 -18.75 -15.11
C SER A 16 3.74 -19.24 -15.04
N HIS A 17 4.64 -18.32 -14.71
CA HIS A 17 5.89 -18.59 -14.02
C HIS A 17 5.77 -17.77 -12.73
N ARG A 18 6.20 -18.30 -11.56
CA ARG A 18 6.31 -17.46 -10.35
C ARG A 18 7.25 -16.31 -10.69
N LEU A 19 6.67 -15.15 -11.00
CA LEU A 19 7.43 -13.96 -11.32
C LEU A 19 8.24 -13.60 -10.07
N PRO A 20 9.49 -13.15 -10.21
CA PRO A 20 10.27 -12.67 -9.08
C PRO A 20 9.50 -11.57 -8.33
N MET A 21 9.76 -11.43 -7.03
CA MET A 21 9.20 -10.35 -6.21
C MET A 21 9.56 -8.99 -6.84
N ASN A 22 8.64 -8.05 -6.83
CA ASN A 22 8.83 -6.73 -7.42
C ASN A 22 8.31 -5.64 -6.48
N TYR A 23 8.96 -5.51 -5.33
CA TYR A 23 8.58 -4.52 -4.33
C TYR A 23 8.75 -3.09 -4.85
N GLU A 24 7.72 -2.28 -4.61
CA GLU A 24 7.79 -0.83 -4.65
C GLU A 24 7.51 -0.26 -3.26
N ALA A 25 8.23 0.79 -2.87
CA ALA A 25 7.99 1.50 -1.62
C ALA A 25 7.74 2.98 -1.84
N LYS A 26 6.86 3.57 -1.02
CA LYS A 26 6.60 5.00 -1.00
C LYS A 26 6.57 5.53 0.42
N LYS A 27 7.26 6.64 0.67
CA LYS A 27 7.17 7.43 1.90
C LYS A 27 6.12 8.53 1.69
N ILE A 28 5.24 8.71 2.67
CA ILE A 28 4.17 9.72 2.65
C ILE A 28 4.11 10.39 4.02
N ARG A 29 4.23 11.71 4.07
CA ARG A 29 4.00 12.47 5.31
C ARG A 29 2.52 12.55 5.65
N LEU A 30 2.26 12.61 6.94
CA LEU A 30 0.91 12.63 7.48
C LEU A 30 0.58 13.97 8.15
N THR A 31 -0.68 14.37 8.04
CA THR A 31 -1.26 15.56 8.69
C THR A 31 -2.09 15.23 9.92
N CYS A 32 -2.14 13.95 10.33
CA CYS A 32 -2.84 13.47 11.52
C CYS A 32 -1.86 13.09 12.63
N ALA A 33 -2.40 12.87 13.84
CA ALA A 33 -1.66 12.38 14.99
C ALA A 33 -1.41 10.86 14.87
N GLU A 34 -0.44 10.37 15.65
CA GLU A 34 -0.05 8.96 15.69
C GLU A 34 -1.22 8.04 16.06
N GLU A 35 -2.08 8.49 16.98
CA GLU A 35 -3.29 7.76 17.40
C GLU A 35 -4.17 7.37 16.20
N THR A 36 -4.43 8.30 15.28
CA THR A 36 -5.21 8.02 14.05
C THR A 36 -4.54 6.97 13.17
N VAL A 37 -3.20 6.95 13.11
CA VAL A 37 -2.45 5.94 12.35
C VAL A 37 -2.57 4.57 13.03
N ARG A 38 -2.50 4.52 14.36
CA ARG A 38 -2.61 3.29 15.14
C ARG A 38 -4.02 2.71 15.11
N GLU A 39 -5.06 3.54 15.16
CA GLU A 39 -6.45 3.11 14.97
C GLU A 39 -6.65 2.48 13.59
N TRP A 40 -6.16 3.16 12.54
CA TRP A 40 -6.20 2.63 11.18
C TRP A 40 -5.48 1.29 11.06
N ALA A 41 -4.25 1.17 11.58
CA ALA A 41 -3.48 -0.06 11.55
C ALA A 41 -4.17 -1.20 12.32
N SER A 42 -4.72 -0.89 13.50
CA SER A 42 -5.47 -1.85 14.32
C SER A 42 -6.70 -2.38 13.60
N PHE A 43 -7.42 -1.51 12.88
CA PHE A 43 -8.54 -1.93 12.04
C PHE A 43 -8.08 -2.89 10.93
N MET A 44 -6.99 -2.57 10.22
CA MET A 44 -6.44 -3.43 9.16
C MET A 44 -6.03 -4.80 9.69
N LEU A 45 -5.36 -4.84 10.85
CA LEU A 45 -4.97 -6.08 11.52
C LEU A 45 -6.17 -6.93 11.93
N ALA A 46 -7.21 -6.32 12.48
CA ALA A 46 -8.43 -7.02 12.87
C ALA A 46 -9.18 -7.62 11.67
N HIS A 47 -8.96 -7.09 10.45
CA HIS A 47 -9.64 -7.50 9.22
C HIS A 47 -8.67 -8.10 8.18
N LEU A 48 -7.57 -8.72 8.61
CA LEU A 48 -6.54 -9.26 7.70
C LEU A 48 -7.08 -10.21 6.62
N ASN A 49 -8.12 -10.99 6.90
CA ASN A 49 -8.76 -11.86 5.90
C ASN A 49 -9.41 -11.05 4.76
N GLU A 50 -10.04 -9.93 5.10
CA GLU A 50 -10.64 -9.01 4.13
C GLU A 50 -9.55 -8.24 3.37
N VAL A 51 -8.48 -7.80 4.07
CA VAL A 51 -7.29 -7.20 3.44
C VAL A 51 -6.68 -8.17 2.43
N SER A 52 -6.46 -9.43 2.82
CA SER A 52 -5.90 -10.48 1.95
C SER A 52 -6.76 -10.72 0.70
N SER A 53 -8.09 -10.68 0.87
CA SER A 53 -9.05 -10.80 -0.23
C SER A 53 -8.99 -9.60 -1.17
N ALA A 54 -8.86 -8.38 -0.63
CA ALA A 54 -8.68 -7.18 -1.43
C ALA A 54 -7.38 -7.24 -2.25
N LEU A 55 -6.26 -7.62 -1.60
CA LEU A 55 -4.96 -7.79 -2.27
C LEU A 55 -5.05 -8.79 -3.43
N GLN A 56 -5.72 -9.92 -3.22
CA GLN A 56 -5.93 -10.94 -4.26
C GLN A 56 -6.71 -10.37 -5.45
N GLN A 57 -7.81 -9.66 -5.19
CA GLN A 57 -8.62 -9.02 -6.24
C GLN A 57 -7.81 -7.97 -7.01
N GLU A 58 -6.92 -7.27 -6.33
CA GLU A 58 -6.06 -6.25 -6.91
C GLU A 58 -4.80 -6.81 -7.60
N GLY A 59 -4.51 -8.11 -7.49
CA GLY A 59 -3.26 -8.68 -8.01
C GLY A 59 -2.02 -8.19 -7.27
N VAL A 60 -2.19 -7.78 -6.01
CA VAL A 60 -1.10 -7.45 -5.07
C VAL A 60 -0.79 -8.71 -4.29
N ARG A 61 0.47 -9.15 -4.30
CA ARG A 61 0.88 -10.41 -3.66
C ARG A 61 1.25 -10.22 -2.20
N HIS A 62 1.83 -9.06 -1.88
CA HIS A 62 2.32 -8.73 -0.55
C HIS A 62 2.24 -7.23 -0.30
N GLU A 63 1.77 -6.84 0.88
CA GLU A 63 1.70 -5.46 1.33
C GLU A 63 2.28 -5.33 2.75
N LEU A 64 3.09 -4.30 2.97
CA LEU A 64 3.60 -3.93 4.29
C LEU A 64 3.42 -2.44 4.51
N TRP A 65 3.08 -2.06 5.74
CA TRP A 65 2.97 -0.67 6.15
C TRP A 65 3.84 -0.41 7.37
N TYR A 66 4.67 0.63 7.27
CA TYR A 66 5.51 1.10 8.36
C TYR A 66 5.08 2.50 8.79
N ILE A 67 5.31 2.84 10.05
CA ILE A 67 5.26 4.21 10.58
C ILE A 67 6.67 4.65 10.98
N GLY A 68 6.96 5.93 10.79
CA GLY A 68 8.14 6.57 11.34
C GLY A 68 7.88 8.05 11.60
N ALA A 69 8.83 8.68 12.28
CA ALA A 69 8.84 10.11 12.54
C ALA A 69 10.20 10.69 12.15
N ASP A 70 10.20 11.91 11.63
CA ASP A 70 11.39 12.75 11.52
C ASP A 70 11.13 14.11 12.18
N ASP A 71 12.12 15.01 12.18
CA ASP A 71 12.04 16.32 12.84
C ASP A 71 10.89 17.21 12.33
N VAL A 72 10.28 16.86 11.18
CA VAL A 72 9.22 17.63 10.55
C VAL A 72 7.85 17.04 10.85
N SER A 73 7.66 15.72 10.68
CA SER A 73 6.34 15.10 10.86
C SER A 73 6.39 13.58 10.99
N LEU A 74 5.26 13.01 11.39
CA LEU A 74 4.95 11.61 11.15
C LEU A 74 4.90 11.30 9.65
N PHE A 75 5.28 10.08 9.31
CA PHE A 75 5.15 9.53 7.96
C PHE A 75 4.82 8.04 8.01
N ILE A 76 4.29 7.54 6.90
CA ILE A 76 4.14 6.11 6.65
C ILE A 76 4.97 5.69 5.44
N ILE A 77 5.39 4.44 5.44
CA ILE A 77 5.98 3.79 4.26
C ILE A 77 5.10 2.63 3.86
N GLY A 78 4.45 2.75 2.70
CA GLY A 78 3.70 1.68 2.07
C GLY A 78 4.59 0.91 1.11
N VAL A 79 4.66 -0.41 1.28
CA VAL A 79 5.41 -1.33 0.43
C VAL A 79 4.45 -2.31 -0.20
N MET A 80 4.52 -2.48 -1.52
CA MET A 80 3.66 -3.42 -2.24
C MET A 80 4.48 -4.22 -3.23
N ASP A 81 4.21 -5.53 -3.30
CA ASP A 81 4.60 -6.39 -4.40
C ASP A 81 3.40 -6.56 -5.33
N VAL A 82 3.47 -5.90 -6.49
CA VAL A 82 2.38 -5.86 -7.46
C VAL A 82 2.93 -6.01 -8.88
N ASP A 83 2.37 -6.95 -9.63
CA ASP A 83 2.80 -7.25 -11.00
C ASP A 83 2.22 -6.23 -11.99
N ASP A 84 0.91 -5.93 -11.87
CA ASP A 84 0.23 -4.90 -12.66
C ASP A 84 -0.49 -3.88 -11.76
N LYS A 85 0.22 -2.79 -11.49
CA LYS A 85 -0.29 -1.68 -10.68
C LYS A 85 -1.51 -1.01 -11.29
N ALA A 86 -1.62 -0.97 -12.62
CA ALA A 86 -2.75 -0.32 -13.27
C ALA A 86 -4.03 -1.16 -13.09
N ALA A 87 -3.91 -2.49 -13.18
CA ALA A 87 -5.01 -3.42 -12.91
C ALA A 87 -5.48 -3.36 -11.45
N SER A 88 -4.55 -3.40 -10.48
CA SER A 88 -4.84 -3.23 -9.03
C SER A 88 -5.71 -2.01 -8.77
N VAL A 89 -5.30 -0.86 -9.32
CA VAL A 89 -5.99 0.42 -9.14
C VAL A 89 -7.42 0.40 -9.70
N ALA A 90 -7.67 -0.34 -10.78
CA ALA A 90 -9.00 -0.42 -11.39
C ALA A 90 -9.98 -1.23 -10.54
N VAL A 91 -9.48 -2.26 -9.86
CA VAL A 91 -10.28 -3.14 -9.00
C VAL A 91 -10.61 -2.47 -7.67
N SER A 92 -9.60 -1.89 -7.01
CA SER A 92 -9.75 -1.16 -5.74
C SER A 92 -10.83 -0.07 -5.78
N LYS A 93 -10.94 0.63 -6.92
CA LYS A 93 -11.94 1.72 -7.10
C LYS A 93 -13.38 1.25 -7.04
N LYS A 94 -13.64 -0.01 -7.37
CA LYS A 94 -14.99 -0.60 -7.42
C LYS A 94 -15.31 -1.42 -6.18
N SER A 95 -14.32 -1.68 -5.34
CA SER A 95 -14.51 -2.46 -4.13
C SER A 95 -15.38 -1.72 -3.12
N GLN A 96 -16.25 -2.49 -2.46
CA GLN A 96 -17.13 -2.05 -1.38
C GLN A 96 -16.73 -2.71 -0.05
N LEU A 97 -15.53 -3.31 0.01
CA LEU A 97 -15.00 -3.91 1.22
C LEU A 97 -14.79 -2.83 2.29
N SER A 98 -14.96 -3.22 3.56
CA SER A 98 -14.86 -2.30 4.70
C SER A 98 -13.45 -1.72 4.82
N VAL A 99 -12.43 -2.54 4.56
CA VAL A 99 -11.02 -2.17 4.54
C VAL A 99 -10.73 -1.08 3.50
N ASP A 100 -11.38 -1.12 2.33
CA ASP A 100 -11.18 -0.09 1.29
C ASP A 100 -11.81 1.25 1.67
N VAL A 101 -12.93 1.21 2.38
CA VAL A 101 -13.58 2.41 2.92
C VAL A 101 -12.68 3.06 3.98
N ILE A 102 -12.23 2.29 4.96
CA ILE A 102 -11.37 2.78 6.05
C ILE A 102 -10.02 3.27 5.51
N HIS A 103 -9.40 2.53 4.58
CA HIS A 103 -8.15 2.96 3.95
C HIS A 103 -8.32 4.27 3.16
N ARG A 104 -9.48 4.47 2.50
CA ARG A 104 -9.79 5.71 1.79
C ARG A 104 -10.01 6.89 2.73
N GLN A 105 -10.63 6.67 3.88
CA GLN A 105 -10.77 7.69 4.92
C GLN A 105 -9.38 8.09 5.44
N PHE A 106 -8.52 7.11 5.74
CA PHE A 106 -7.15 7.38 6.20
C PHE A 106 -6.32 8.18 5.18
N LYS A 107 -6.50 7.93 3.87
CA LYS A 107 -5.85 8.68 2.78
C LYS A 107 -6.16 10.18 2.74
N VAL A 108 -7.17 10.66 3.48
CA VAL A 108 -7.43 12.10 3.63
C VAL A 108 -6.30 12.80 4.39
N HIS A 109 -5.61 12.09 5.29
CA HIS A 109 -4.51 12.63 6.10
C HIS A 109 -3.15 12.61 5.40
N TRP A 110 -3.09 12.18 4.14
CA TRP A 110 -1.83 12.11 3.41
C TRP A 110 -1.50 13.48 2.83
N ASP A 111 -0.32 14.01 3.16
CA ASP A 111 0.23 15.13 2.42
C ASP A 111 0.65 14.65 1.03
N ARG A 112 -0.22 14.91 0.04
CA ARG A 112 -0.02 14.48 -1.34
C ARG A 112 1.20 15.09 -2.00
N SER A 113 1.67 16.25 -1.52
CA SER A 113 2.87 16.90 -2.06
C SER A 113 4.17 16.24 -1.56
N SER A 114 4.10 15.51 -0.45
CA SER A 114 5.25 14.83 0.18
C SER A 114 5.52 13.41 -0.35
N ILE A 115 4.69 12.91 -1.26
CA ILE A 115 4.76 11.50 -1.67
C ILE A 115 6.06 11.25 -2.44
N GLU A 116 6.91 10.41 -1.87
CA GLU A 116 8.22 10.07 -2.41
C GLU A 116 8.28 8.58 -2.76
N LYS A 117 8.85 8.22 -3.91
CA LYS A 117 9.17 6.83 -4.24
C LYS A 117 10.55 6.51 -3.65
N LEU A 118 10.61 5.54 -2.76
CA LEU A 118 11.86 5.11 -2.16
C LEU A 118 12.61 4.16 -3.10
N ARG A 119 13.93 4.29 -3.14
CA ARG A 119 14.81 3.34 -3.82
C ARG A 119 15.07 2.16 -2.88
N ILE A 120 14.50 1.01 -3.21
CA ILE A 120 14.67 -0.24 -2.46
C ILE A 120 15.17 -1.35 -3.39
N GLU A 121 15.75 -2.40 -2.80
CA GLU A 121 15.98 -3.64 -3.49
C GLU A 121 14.65 -4.38 -3.68
N ARG A 122 14.26 -4.62 -4.94
CA ARG A 122 12.89 -5.09 -5.26
C ARG A 122 12.67 -6.58 -5.01
N LEU A 123 13.74 -7.35 -4.93
CA LEU A 123 13.69 -8.81 -4.80
C LEU A 123 13.57 -9.29 -3.36
N HIS A 124 13.77 -8.40 -2.37
CA HIS A 124 13.74 -8.71 -0.96
C HIS A 124 12.75 -7.81 -0.22
N VAL A 125 12.16 -8.34 0.85
CA VAL A 125 11.29 -7.53 1.73
C VAL A 125 12.15 -6.41 2.32
N PRO A 126 11.85 -5.13 2.02
CA PRO A 126 12.63 -4.03 2.53
C PRO A 126 12.41 -3.86 4.03
N ARG A 127 13.46 -3.41 4.72
CA ARG A 127 13.42 -2.93 6.10
C ARG A 127 13.81 -1.46 6.12
N PHE A 128 13.18 -0.69 7.00
CA PHE A 128 13.45 0.73 7.17
C PHE A 128 13.90 0.96 8.61
N GLU A 129 15.16 1.34 8.79
CA GLU A 129 15.69 1.66 10.12
C GLU A 129 14.90 2.82 10.76
N GLY A 130 14.67 2.74 12.06
CA GLY A 130 13.89 3.74 12.80
C GLY A 130 12.39 3.74 12.51
N CYS A 131 11.88 2.80 11.70
CA CYS A 131 10.45 2.65 11.44
C CYS A 131 9.87 1.41 12.12
N GLU A 132 8.64 1.52 12.63
CA GLU A 132 7.86 0.42 13.20
C GLU A 132 6.99 -0.20 12.11
N LEU A 133 6.93 -1.53 12.01
CA LEU A 133 5.99 -2.23 11.13
C LEU A 133 4.59 -2.18 11.78
N LEU A 134 3.64 -1.54 11.10
CA LEU A 134 2.24 -1.48 11.53
C LEU A 134 1.52 -2.79 11.23
N PHE A 135 1.61 -3.27 9.99
CA PHE A 135 1.07 -4.57 9.59
C PHE A 135 1.69 -5.11 8.30
N GLU A 136 1.55 -6.42 8.12
CA GLU A 136 1.92 -7.18 6.92
C GLU A 136 0.70 -8.01 6.48
N ALA A 137 0.40 -8.00 5.18
CA ALA A 137 -0.70 -8.77 4.60
C ALA A 137 -0.30 -9.39 3.25
N ARG A 138 -0.78 -10.60 2.98
CA ARG A 138 -0.49 -11.36 1.75
C ARG A 138 -1.79 -11.74 1.07
N ALA A 139 -1.81 -11.78 -0.26
CA ALA A 139 -2.91 -12.42 -0.95
C ALA A 139 -2.89 -13.93 -0.64
N ASN A 140 -3.99 -14.43 -0.07
CA ASN A 140 -4.20 -15.86 0.15
C ASN A 140 -4.80 -16.54 -1.08
#